data_AF-A0A3M1E608-F1
#
_entry.id   AF-A0A3M1E608-F1
#
_cell.length_a   1.000
_cell.length_b   1.000
_cell.length_c   1.000
_cell.angle_alpha   90.00
_cell.angle_beta   90.00
_cell.angle_gamma   90.00
#
_symmetry.space_group_name_H-M   'P 1'
#
loop_
_entity.id
_entity.type
_entity.pdbx_description
1 polymer ?
#
loop_
_entity_poly.entity_id
_entity_poly.type
_entity_poly.pdbx_seq_one_letter_code
_entity_poly.pdbx_strand_id
1 'polypeptide(L)' 'MKKLTHLDEEGRARMVDVGHKPETHREAVARGKVTMQPQTLA' A
#
# COMPACT_ATOMS: atom_id res chain seq x y z
N MET A 1 14.90 15.03 -1.29
CA MET A 1 13.62 14.35 -1.01
C MET A 1 13.42 13.26 -2.05
N LYS A 2 12.87 12.09 -1.67
CA LYS A 2 12.66 10.96 -2.60
C LYS A 2 11.38 11.23 -3.42
N LYS A 3 11.46 11.14 -4.76
CA LYS A 3 10.31 11.35 -5.66
C LYS A 3 9.23 10.31 -5.39
N LEU A 4 7.97 10.75 -5.24
CA LEU A 4 6.82 9.86 -5.08
C LEU A 4 6.50 9.21 -6.42
N THR A 5 6.22 7.90 -6.41
CA THR A 5 5.97 7.15 -7.64
C THR A 5 4.51 7.19 -8.08
N HIS A 6 3.57 7.27 -7.14
CA HIS A 6 2.12 7.22 -7.39
C HIS A 6 1.47 8.60 -7.57
N LEU A 7 2.27 9.68 -7.57
CA LEU A 7 1.80 11.04 -7.84
C LEU A 7 2.47 11.61 -9.09
N ASP A 8 1.77 12.49 -9.81
CA ASP A 8 2.33 13.35 -10.85
C ASP A 8 2.98 14.62 -10.26
N GLU A 9 3.36 15.57 -11.13
CA GLU A 9 4.08 16.79 -10.74
C GLU A 9 3.15 17.81 -10.07
N GLU A 10 1.85 17.74 -10.38
CA GLU A 10 0.78 18.51 -9.76
C GLU A 10 0.26 17.86 -8.45
N GLY A 11 0.80 16.70 -8.06
CA GLY A 11 0.43 15.98 -6.85
C GLY A 11 -0.86 15.15 -6.98
N ARG A 12 -1.37 14.96 -8.20
CA ARG A 12 -2.54 14.11 -8.47
C ARG A 12 -2.12 12.65 -8.55
N ALA A 13 -3.03 11.75 -8.19
CA ALA A 13 -2.78 10.32 -8.23
C ALA A 13 -2.59 9.83 -9.67
N ARG A 14 -1.57 8.99 -9.88
CA ARG A 14 -1.33 8.29 -11.15
C ARG A 14 -0.94 6.84 -10.91
N MET A 15 -1.32 5.96 -11.83
CA MET A 15 -0.85 4.59 -11.84
C MET A 15 0.57 4.53 -12.41
N VAL A 16 1.43 3.73 -11.79
CA VAL A 16 2.79 3.50 -12.28
C VAL A 16 2.75 2.42 -13.34
N ASP A 17 3.31 2.68 -14.52
CA ASP A 17 3.53 1.62 -15.51
C ASP A 17 4.57 0.61 -15.00
N VAL A 18 4.17 -0.65 -14.98
CA VAL A 18 4.99 -1.79 -14.56
C VAL A 18 5.12 -2.85 -15.64
N GLY A 19 4.59 -2.63 -16.85
CA GLY A 19 4.55 -3.64 -17.92
C GLY A 19 5.93 -4.08 -18.43
N HIS A 20 6.95 -3.25 -18.23
CA HIS A 20 8.34 -3.58 -18.56
C HIS A 20 9.05 -4.41 -17.48
N LYS A 21 8.43 -4.65 -16.31
CA LYS A 21 9.09 -5.36 -15.20
C LYS A 21 8.97 -6.86 -15.42
N PRO A 22 10.06 -7.64 -15.23
CA PRO A 22 10.00 -9.09 -15.33
C PRO A 22 9.10 -9.66 -14.24
N GLU A 23 8.38 -10.72 -14.58
CA GLU A 23 7.59 -11.47 -13.61
C GLU A 23 8.49 -12.18 -12.60
N THR A 24 8.07 -12.16 -11.34
CA THR A 24 8.78 -12.79 -10.22
C THR A 24 7.74 -13.25 -9.21
N HIS A 25 7.99 -14.36 -8.50
CA HIS A 25 7.13 -14.77 -7.40
C HIS A 25 7.22 -13.75 -6.24
N ARG A 26 6.08 -13.18 -5.83
CA ARG A 26 5.99 -12.16 -4.76
C ARG A 26 4.83 -12.50 -3.84
N GLU A 27 5.09 -12.48 -2.54
CA GLU A 27 4.09 -12.67 -1.50
C GLU A 27 4.24 -11.57 -0.45
N ALA A 28 3.11 -11.10 0.08
CA ALA A 28 3.07 -10.15 1.17
C ALA A 28 1.99 -10.56 2.17
N VAL A 29 2.35 -10.62 3.46
CA VAL A 29 1.43 -10.93 4.56
C VAL A 29 1.25 -9.68 5.41
N ALA A 30 0.02 -9.21 5.53
CA ALA A 30 -0.36 -8.10 6.40
C ALA A 30 -1.13 -8.60 7.63
N ARG A 31 -1.03 -7.87 8.74
CA ARG A 31 -1.78 -8.14 9.98
C ARG A 31 -2.19 -6.82 10.64
N GLY A 32 -3.35 -6.83 11.27
CA GLY A 32 -3.91 -5.69 12.00
C GLY A 32 -4.41 -6.13 13.38
N LYS A 33 -4.50 -5.18 14.31
CA LYS A 33 -5.10 -5.38 15.63
C LYS A 33 -6.05 -4.24 15.91
N VAL A 34 -7.18 -4.57 16.52
CA VAL A 34 -8.10 -3.59 17.11
C VAL A 34 -7.98 -3.70 18.63
N THR A 35 -7.75 -2.58 19.29
CA THR A 35 -7.82 -2.47 20.75
C THR A 35 -9.21 -1.95 21.11
N MET A 36 -9.92 -2.66 21.99
CA MET A 36 -11.26 -2.28 22.44
C MET A 36 -11.45 -2.59 23.94
N GLN A 37 -12.50 -2.04 24.53
CA GLN A 37 -12.88 -2.35 25.91
C GLN A 37 -13.39 -3.80 26.01
N PRO A 38 -13.23 -4.50 27.15
CA PRO A 38 -13.74 -5.86 27.32
C PRO A 38 -15.25 -5.98 27.05
N GLN A 39 -16.01 -4.95 27.40
CA GLN A 39 -17.46 -4.89 27.18
C GLN A 39 -17.84 -4.84 25.69
N THR A 40 -16.93 -4.39 24.82
CA THR A 40 -17.15 -4.37 23.36
C THR A 40 -17.03 -5.77 22.74
N LEU A 41 -16.35 -6.70 23.41
CA LEU A 41 -16.17 -8.08 22.97
C LEU A 41 -17.28 -9.02 23.49
N ALA A 42 -18.08 -8.58 24.47
CA ALA A 42 -19.07 -9.39 25.20
C ALA A 42 -20.28 -9.81 24.34
#